data_AF-A0A9W9U115-F1
#
_entry.id   AF-A0A9W9U115-F1
#
_cell.length_a   1.000
_cell.length_b   1.000
_cell.length_c   1.000
_cell.angle_alpha   90.00
_cell.angle_beta   90.00
_cell.angle_gamma   90.00
#
_symmetry.space_group_name_H-M   'P 1'
#
loop_
_entity.id
_entity.type
_entity.pdbx_description
1 polymer ?
#
loop_
_entity_poly.entity_id
_entity_poly.type
_entity_poly.pdbx_seq_one_letter_code
_entity_poly.pdbx_strand_id
1 'polypeptide(L)'
;MLGLSSLEFKSKAKTSEPLGAVSPLVSRWSMIDYWLYLLHVVERGRTRENHFDEVHLLTANGFKPTRIDFKFLHVCRRKPGLELLIFLALPIPSIRLGLPDRKIVLGFDLKTLHLHAYLAARAPEHLADFGQVWSRAELVFSIGTGQFLDTLECTLTDDLNTLRTGILTSFAKSTRKFHSALELVIAIQFSQFLYDFTELLGKDRGRSIESHQRYNDQMRELLRKASTDAWFGAKDGLTVEQHRRREKNAIILFNSVESGKVSSSPGSNVQADWT
;
A
#
# COMPACT_ATOMS: atom_id res chain seq x y z
N MET A 1 -51.75 -40.57 -44.10
CA MET A 1 -50.93 -41.75 -44.38
C MET A 1 -49.48 -41.31 -44.31
N LEU A 2 -48.71 -41.85 -43.35
CA LEU A 2 -47.24 -41.98 -43.34
C LEU A 2 -46.43 -40.66 -43.46
N GLY A 3 -45.36 -40.40 -42.71
CA GLY A 3 -44.56 -41.22 -41.84
C GLY A 3 -43.34 -40.40 -41.38
N LEU A 4 -42.80 -40.82 -40.24
CA LEU A 4 -41.61 -40.34 -39.55
C LEU A 4 -40.31 -40.49 -40.37
N SER A 5 -39.34 -39.60 -40.13
CA SER A 5 -37.90 -39.91 -39.90
C SER A 5 -37.19 -38.60 -39.52
N SER A 6 -36.99 -38.26 -38.23
CA SER A 6 -35.95 -38.74 -37.30
C SER A 6 -34.54 -38.79 -37.89
N LEU A 7 -33.71 -37.83 -37.47
CA LEU A 7 -32.29 -38.04 -37.23
C LEU A 7 -31.89 -37.17 -36.02
N GLU A 8 -31.90 -37.82 -34.86
CA GLU A 8 -31.41 -37.31 -33.59
C GLU A 8 -29.90 -37.00 -33.70
N PHE A 9 -29.50 -35.75 -33.50
CA PHE A 9 -28.15 -35.42 -33.05
C PHE A 9 -28.18 -35.25 -31.53
N LYS A 10 -27.85 -36.32 -30.80
CA LYS A 10 -27.54 -36.25 -29.37
C LYS A 10 -26.27 -35.42 -29.17
N SER A 11 -26.46 -34.13 -28.90
CA SER A 11 -25.43 -33.30 -28.29
C SER A 11 -25.26 -33.74 -26.84
N LYS A 12 -24.21 -34.52 -26.57
CA LYS A 12 -23.67 -34.67 -25.21
C LYS A 12 -23.18 -33.27 -24.79
N ALA A 13 -23.97 -32.59 -23.97
CA ALA A 13 -23.52 -31.44 -23.21
C ALA A 13 -22.36 -31.91 -22.31
N LYS A 14 -21.14 -31.67 -22.78
CA LYS A 14 -19.94 -31.78 -21.96
C LYS A 14 -19.98 -30.56 -21.05
N THR A 15 -20.40 -30.78 -19.80
CA THR A 15 -20.35 -29.81 -18.72
C THR A 15 -18.91 -29.33 -18.59
N SER A 16 -18.58 -28.20 -19.20
CA SER A 16 -17.32 -27.50 -18.95
C SER A 16 -17.49 -26.80 -17.60
N GLU A 17 -16.86 -27.35 -16.57
CA GLU A 17 -16.59 -26.64 -15.32
C GLU A 17 -16.01 -25.25 -15.62
N PRO A 18 -16.40 -24.20 -14.89
CA PRO A 18 -15.77 -22.90 -15.08
C PRO A 18 -14.32 -23.03 -14.58
N LEU A 19 -13.36 -22.95 -15.51
CA LEU A 19 -11.97 -22.69 -15.17
C LEU A 19 -11.94 -21.47 -14.25
N GLY A 20 -11.50 -21.68 -13.01
CA GLY A 20 -11.46 -20.66 -11.98
C GLY A 20 -10.79 -19.39 -12.51
N ALA A 21 -11.54 -18.30 -12.57
CA ALA A 21 -11.00 -16.98 -12.86
C ALA A 21 -10.01 -16.65 -11.74
N VAL A 22 -8.71 -16.75 -12.04
CA VAL A 22 -7.66 -16.27 -11.15
C VAL A 22 -7.85 -14.76 -11.05
N SER A 23 -8.17 -14.26 -9.86
CA SER A 23 -8.31 -12.82 -9.62
C SER A 23 -7.04 -12.11 -10.10
N PRO A 24 -7.14 -11.00 -10.86
CA PRO A 24 -5.97 -10.30 -11.44
C PRO A 24 -4.97 -9.79 -10.37
N LEU A 25 -5.34 -9.83 -9.09
CA LEU A 25 -4.50 -9.51 -7.94
C LEU A 25 -3.57 -10.66 -7.52
N VAL A 26 -3.85 -11.89 -7.97
CA VAL A 26 -3.11 -13.09 -7.60
C VAL A 26 -2.33 -13.54 -8.83
N SER A 27 -1.00 -13.45 -8.77
CA SER A 27 -0.15 -13.94 -9.85
C SER A 27 -0.28 -15.45 -10.00
N ARG A 28 0.17 -16.02 -11.12
CA ARG A 28 0.23 -17.49 -11.35
C ARG A 28 0.99 -18.25 -10.25
N TRP A 29 1.69 -17.55 -9.37
CA TRP A 29 2.47 -18.09 -8.25
C TRP A 29 1.78 -17.96 -6.90
N SER A 30 0.48 -17.64 -6.88
CA SER A 30 -0.28 -17.41 -5.64
C SER A 30 0.32 -16.29 -4.78
N MET A 31 0.90 -15.26 -5.42
CA MET A 31 1.42 -14.07 -4.74
C MET A 31 0.51 -12.88 -5.00
N ILE A 32 0.41 -11.99 -4.01
CA ILE A 32 -0.38 -10.76 -4.13
C ILE A 32 0.47 -9.72 -4.85
N ASP A 33 -0.02 -9.20 -5.97
CA ASP A 33 0.57 -8.06 -6.64
C ASP A 33 0.12 -6.76 -5.95
N TYR A 34 0.99 -6.21 -5.11
CA TYR A 34 0.68 -5.01 -4.32
C TYR A 34 0.63 -3.73 -5.15
N TRP A 35 1.23 -3.70 -6.34
CA TRP A 35 1.09 -2.58 -7.27
C TRP A 35 -0.29 -2.57 -7.90
N LEU A 36 -0.76 -3.71 -8.43
CA LEU A 36 -2.12 -3.84 -8.95
C LEU A 36 -3.17 -3.68 -7.86
N TYR A 37 -2.90 -4.17 -6.65
CA TYR A 37 -3.74 -3.93 -5.48
C TYR A 37 -3.88 -2.43 -5.18
N LEU A 38 -2.76 -1.69 -5.14
CA LEU A 38 -2.78 -0.23 -4.95
C LEU A 38 -3.66 0.44 -6.02
N LEU A 39 -3.42 0.17 -7.30
CA LEU A 39 -4.14 0.84 -8.39
C LEU A 39 -5.63 0.47 -8.47
N HIS A 40 -5.97 -0.82 -8.33
CA HIS A 40 -7.30 -1.31 -8.65
C HIS A 40 -8.22 -1.48 -7.45
N VAL A 41 -7.67 -1.64 -6.25
CA VAL A 41 -8.44 -1.82 -5.02
C VAL A 41 -8.38 -0.57 -4.15
N VAL A 42 -7.21 0.05 -4.03
CA VAL A 42 -7.03 1.17 -3.10
C VAL A 42 -7.32 2.51 -3.75
N GLU A 43 -6.89 2.74 -4.99
CA GLU A 43 -6.92 4.08 -5.63
C GLU A 43 -7.96 4.21 -6.73
N ARG A 44 -8.63 3.11 -7.07
CA ARG A 44 -9.60 3.11 -8.17
C ARG A 44 -10.74 4.08 -7.85
N GLY A 45 -10.87 5.11 -8.69
CA GLY A 45 -11.92 6.12 -8.55
C GLY A 45 -11.66 7.15 -7.44
N ARG A 46 -10.49 7.12 -6.81
CA ARG A 46 -10.09 8.11 -5.80
C ARG A 46 -9.35 9.27 -6.46
N THR A 47 -9.77 10.48 -6.15
CA THR A 47 -9.19 11.74 -6.62
C THR A 47 -8.92 12.61 -5.40
N ARG A 48 -8.11 13.66 -5.59
CA ARG A 48 -7.81 14.58 -4.48
C ARG A 48 -9.07 15.20 -3.88
N GLU A 49 -10.07 15.51 -4.71
CA GLU A 49 -11.33 16.11 -4.29
C GLU A 49 -12.14 15.16 -3.42
N ASN A 50 -12.22 13.88 -3.79
CA ASN A 50 -13.01 12.92 -3.01
C ASN A 50 -12.29 12.39 -1.76
N HIS A 51 -10.96 12.51 -1.68
CA HIS A 51 -10.24 12.18 -0.44
C HIS A 51 -10.73 12.97 0.76
N PHE A 52 -11.11 14.25 0.58
CA PHE A 52 -11.68 15.07 1.66
C PHE A 52 -13.07 14.60 2.08
N ASP A 53 -13.88 14.16 1.12
CA ASP A 53 -15.25 13.69 1.34
C ASP A 53 -15.28 12.26 1.95
N GLU A 54 -14.20 11.50 1.80
CA GLU A 54 -14.03 10.16 2.37
C GLU A 54 -13.62 10.17 3.86
N VAL A 55 -13.31 11.32 4.44
CA VAL A 55 -12.87 11.37 5.85
C VAL A 55 -14.05 11.40 6.81
N HIS A 56 -13.95 10.55 7.82
CA HIS A 56 -14.95 10.36 8.86
C HIS A 56 -14.34 10.70 10.21
N LEU A 57 -15.09 11.42 11.05
CA LEU A 57 -14.71 11.63 12.43
C LEU A 57 -15.25 10.49 13.29
N LEU A 58 -14.37 9.86 14.06
CA LEU A 58 -14.80 8.90 15.06
C LEU A 58 -15.38 9.67 16.26
N THR A 59 -16.63 9.36 16.60
CA THR A 59 -17.35 9.91 17.74
C THR A 59 -17.81 8.80 18.67
N ALA A 60 -18.30 9.15 19.87
CA ALA A 60 -18.91 8.19 20.80
C ALA A 60 -20.07 7.37 20.16
N ASN A 61 -20.73 7.93 19.14
CA ASN A 61 -21.85 7.30 18.44
C ASN A 61 -21.42 6.64 17.12
N GLY A 62 -20.12 6.43 16.91
CA GLY A 62 -19.55 5.86 15.68
C GLY A 62 -19.02 6.91 14.71
N PHE A 63 -18.98 6.54 13.43
CA PHE A 63 -18.35 7.31 12.35
C PHE A 63 -19.34 8.34 11.81
N LYS A 64 -18.95 9.61 11.83
CA LYS A 64 -19.73 10.68 11.21
C LYS A 64 -19.02 11.17 9.95
N PRO A 65 -19.64 11.02 8.76
CA PRO A 65 -19.18 11.71 7.57
C PRO A 65 -19.15 13.20 7.91
N THR A 66 -18.00 13.82 7.72
CA THR A 66 -17.85 15.22 8.06
C THR A 66 -17.23 15.91 6.87
N ARG A 67 -17.88 16.96 6.37
CA ARG A 67 -17.22 17.84 5.42
C ARG A 67 -16.12 18.56 6.18
N ILE A 68 -14.90 18.05 6.04
CA ILE A 68 -13.78 18.54 6.82
C ILE A 68 -13.32 19.86 6.22
N ASP A 69 -13.50 20.93 6.97
CA ASP A 69 -12.77 22.18 6.76
C ASP A 69 -11.73 22.38 7.87
N PHE A 70 -10.69 23.19 7.58
CA PHE A 70 -9.59 23.39 8.53
C PHE A 70 -10.01 24.09 9.83
N LYS A 71 -11.09 24.88 9.81
CA LYS A 71 -11.63 25.53 11.02
C LYS A 71 -12.25 24.49 11.95
N PHE A 72 -13.00 23.54 11.39
CA PHE A 72 -13.61 22.43 12.10
C PHE A 72 -12.55 21.54 12.76
N LEU A 73 -11.46 21.23 12.06
CA LEU A 73 -10.35 20.44 12.59
C LEU A 73 -9.67 21.13 13.78
N HIS A 74 -9.46 22.45 13.70
CA HIS A 74 -8.93 23.25 14.81
C HIS A 74 -9.83 23.21 16.05
N VAL A 75 -11.15 23.19 15.87
CA VAL A 75 -12.10 23.04 16.97
C VAL A 75 -12.03 21.63 17.56
N CYS A 76 -11.98 20.60 16.73
CA CYS A 76 -11.90 19.21 17.17
C CYS A 76 -10.65 18.95 18.01
N ARG A 77 -9.50 19.52 17.63
CA ARG A 77 -8.25 19.40 18.39
C ARG A 77 -8.33 19.89 19.84
N ARG A 78 -9.30 20.76 20.15
CA ARG A 78 -9.50 21.31 21.50
C ARG A 78 -10.61 20.61 22.28
N LYS A 79 -11.37 19.71 21.65
CA LYS A 79 -12.50 19.01 22.27
C LYS A 79 -12.13 17.57 22.63
N PRO A 80 -12.29 17.16 23.90
CA PRO A 80 -12.12 15.77 24.30
C PRO A 80 -13.08 14.85 23.54
N GLY A 81 -12.60 13.70 23.08
CA GLY A 81 -13.43 12.65 22.46
C GLY A 81 -13.73 12.82 20.96
N LEU A 82 -13.14 13.81 20.29
CA LEU A 82 -13.23 14.01 18.83
C LEU A 82 -11.82 14.06 18.21
N GLU A 83 -11.01 13.07 18.55
CA GLU A 83 -9.56 13.14 18.31
C GLU A 83 -9.13 12.36 17.06
N LEU A 84 -9.92 11.38 16.59
CA LEU A 84 -9.49 10.47 15.52
C LEU A 84 -10.28 10.68 14.22
N LEU A 85 -9.56 11.11 13.19
CA LEU A 85 -10.03 11.08 11.80
C LEU A 85 -9.75 9.72 11.20
N ILE A 86 -10.69 9.20 10.42
CA ILE A 86 -10.53 7.96 9.67
C ILE A 86 -10.73 8.27 8.20
N PHE A 87 -9.75 7.94 7.38
CA PHE A 87 -9.73 8.38 5.98
C PHE A 87 -9.65 7.21 4.98
N LEU A 88 -9.42 5.97 5.45
CA LEU A 88 -9.35 4.82 4.56
C LEU A 88 -9.58 3.50 5.28
N ALA A 89 -10.19 2.52 4.61
CA ALA A 89 -10.25 1.13 5.06
C ALA A 89 -9.78 0.19 3.95
N LEU A 90 -8.59 -0.38 4.14
CA LEU A 90 -7.90 -1.24 3.18
C LEU A 90 -8.28 -2.72 3.39
N PRO A 91 -8.89 -3.42 2.42
CA PRO A 91 -9.09 -4.86 2.53
C PRO A 91 -7.76 -5.60 2.55
N ILE A 92 -7.55 -6.48 3.52
CA ILE A 92 -6.32 -7.28 3.60
C ILE A 92 -6.38 -8.37 2.53
N PRO A 93 -5.50 -8.36 1.52
CA PRO A 93 -5.54 -9.37 0.48
C PRO A 93 -5.33 -10.77 1.09
N SER A 94 -6.15 -11.72 0.65
CA SER A 94 -6.08 -13.11 1.07
C SER A 94 -6.00 -14.03 -0.14
N ILE A 95 -5.03 -14.94 -0.12
CA ILE A 95 -4.90 -16.01 -1.12
C ILE A 95 -5.91 -17.13 -0.82
N ARG A 96 -6.43 -17.22 0.41
CA ARG A 96 -7.39 -18.26 0.83
C ARG A 96 -8.82 -17.73 0.72
N LEU A 97 -9.63 -18.41 -0.10
CA LEU A 97 -11.08 -18.21 -0.19
C LEU A 97 -11.75 -18.46 1.17
N GLY A 98 -12.70 -17.59 1.56
CA GLY A 98 -13.52 -17.76 2.77
C GLY A 98 -12.92 -17.26 4.09
N LEU A 99 -11.79 -16.54 4.06
CA LEU A 99 -11.34 -15.81 5.25
C LEU A 99 -12.25 -14.60 5.52
N PRO A 100 -12.40 -14.16 6.79
CA PRO A 100 -13.18 -12.98 7.11
C PRO A 100 -12.71 -11.77 6.33
N ASP A 101 -13.64 -10.88 5.94
CA ASP A 101 -13.31 -9.58 5.36
C ASP A 101 -12.61 -8.72 6.41
N ARG A 102 -11.29 -8.88 6.47
CA ARG A 102 -10.42 -8.10 7.34
C ARG A 102 -10.04 -6.82 6.63
N LYS A 103 -10.10 -5.71 7.35
CA LYS A 103 -9.64 -4.41 6.85
C LYS A 103 -8.63 -3.78 7.79
N ILE A 104 -7.66 -3.07 7.23
CA ILE A 104 -6.81 -2.13 7.94
C ILE A 104 -7.41 -0.74 7.77
N VAL A 105 -7.89 -0.18 8.88
CA VAL A 105 -8.50 1.14 8.92
C VAL A 105 -7.43 2.16 9.29
N LEU A 106 -7.20 3.12 8.41
CA LEU A 106 -6.19 4.16 8.60
C LEU A 106 -6.83 5.41 9.18
N GLY A 107 -6.15 5.98 10.17
CA GLY A 107 -6.61 7.17 10.86
C GLY A 107 -5.50 8.13 11.24
N PHE A 108 -5.92 9.32 11.66
CA PHE A 108 -5.06 10.40 12.11
C PHE A 108 -5.59 10.97 13.41
N ASP A 109 -4.79 10.89 14.46
CA ASP A 109 -5.09 11.50 15.75
C ASP A 109 -4.72 12.98 15.71
N LEU A 110 -5.73 13.84 15.72
CA LEU A 110 -5.60 15.30 15.64
C LEU A 110 -4.86 15.90 16.83
N LYS A 111 -4.88 15.24 17.99
CA LYS A 111 -4.29 15.77 19.24
C LYS A 111 -2.82 15.41 19.35
N THR A 112 -2.48 14.15 19.08
CA THR A 112 -1.10 13.67 19.15
C THR A 112 -0.34 13.87 17.85
N LEU A 113 -1.04 14.10 16.73
CA LEU A 113 -0.50 14.12 15.36
C LEU A 113 0.13 12.78 14.97
N HIS A 114 -0.49 11.69 15.44
CA HIS A 114 -0.09 10.33 15.10
C HIS A 114 -0.93 9.77 13.94
N LEU A 115 -0.25 9.05 13.07
CA LEU A 115 -0.84 8.18 12.08
C LEU A 115 -1.12 6.82 12.73
N HIS A 116 -2.36 6.37 12.62
CA HIS A 116 -2.83 5.12 13.21
C HIS A 116 -3.30 4.14 12.14
N ALA A 117 -3.08 2.86 12.39
CA ALA A 117 -3.70 1.78 11.63
C ALA A 117 -4.36 0.79 12.59
N TYR A 118 -5.62 0.45 12.31
CA TYR A 118 -6.41 -0.47 13.11
C TYR A 118 -6.79 -1.70 12.29
N LEU A 119 -6.62 -2.89 12.86
CA LEU A 119 -7.08 -4.14 12.28
C LEU A 119 -8.53 -4.42 12.70
N ALA A 120 -9.43 -4.43 11.72
CA ALA A 120 -10.81 -4.86 11.89
C ALA A 120 -10.98 -6.28 11.33
N ALA A 121 -11.24 -7.25 12.20
CA ALA A 121 -11.30 -8.66 11.81
C ALA A 121 -12.59 -9.06 11.05
N ARG A 122 -13.68 -8.32 11.25
CA ARG A 122 -14.96 -8.47 10.55
C ARG A 122 -15.45 -7.09 10.18
N ALA A 123 -14.94 -6.58 9.07
CA ALA A 123 -15.21 -5.23 8.64
C ALA A 123 -16.41 -5.19 7.70
N PRO A 124 -17.31 -4.21 7.83
CA PRO A 124 -18.34 -3.98 6.85
C PRO A 124 -17.74 -3.52 5.52
N GLU A 125 -18.55 -3.57 4.46
CA GLU A 125 -18.14 -3.12 3.13
C GLU A 125 -17.83 -1.61 3.11
N HIS A 126 -18.67 -0.80 3.74
CA HIS A 126 -18.54 0.65 3.75
C HIS A 126 -17.99 1.19 5.06
N LEU A 127 -17.20 2.27 4.98
CA LEU A 127 -16.58 2.90 6.14
C LEU A 127 -17.62 3.45 7.14
N ALA A 128 -18.75 3.96 6.64
CA ALA A 128 -19.84 4.50 7.46
C ALA A 128 -20.41 3.48 8.47
N ASP A 129 -20.36 2.19 8.14
CA ASP A 129 -20.91 1.12 8.97
C ASP A 129 -19.93 0.65 10.06
N PHE A 130 -18.68 1.12 10.06
CA PHE A 130 -17.66 0.66 11.02
C PHE A 130 -18.01 0.97 12.48
N GLY A 131 -18.93 1.90 12.74
CA GLY A 131 -19.35 2.26 14.10
C GLY A 131 -19.78 1.04 14.92
N GLN A 132 -20.40 0.04 14.29
CA GLN A 132 -20.91 -1.16 14.95
C GLN A 132 -19.80 -2.14 15.37
N VAL A 133 -18.65 -2.10 14.70
CA VAL A 133 -17.55 -3.06 14.89
C VAL A 133 -16.28 -2.43 15.46
N TRP A 134 -16.23 -1.10 15.57
CA TRP A 134 -15.04 -0.34 15.96
C TRP A 134 -14.49 -0.70 17.33
N SER A 135 -15.38 -1.00 18.29
CA SER A 135 -14.97 -1.42 19.64
C SER A 135 -14.11 -2.70 19.66
N ARG A 136 -14.08 -3.46 18.56
CA ARG A 136 -13.28 -4.68 18.38
C ARG A 136 -12.05 -4.46 17.52
N ALA A 137 -11.82 -3.24 17.02
CA ALA A 137 -10.67 -2.93 16.19
C ALA A 137 -9.39 -2.89 17.04
N GLU A 138 -8.34 -3.57 16.58
CA GLU A 138 -7.04 -3.63 17.26
C GLU A 138 -6.13 -2.55 16.69
N LEU A 139 -5.59 -1.63 17.50
CA LEU A 139 -4.54 -0.71 17.05
C LEU A 139 -3.27 -1.51 16.75
N VAL A 140 -2.85 -1.55 15.48
CA VAL A 140 -1.67 -2.30 15.04
C VAL A 140 -0.48 -1.41 14.71
N PHE A 141 -0.69 -0.16 14.32
CA PHE A 141 0.40 0.81 14.16
C PHE A 141 0.00 2.15 14.77
N SER A 142 0.95 2.77 15.48
CA SER A 142 0.89 4.18 15.86
C SER A 142 2.27 4.79 15.68
N ILE A 143 2.36 5.85 14.88
CA ILE A 143 3.60 6.56 14.58
C ILE A 143 3.34 8.06 14.50
N GLY A 144 4.19 8.86 15.16
CA GLY A 144 4.09 10.32 15.08
C GLY A 144 4.45 10.82 13.68
N THR A 145 3.81 11.89 13.21
CA THR A 145 4.03 12.40 11.85
C THR A 145 5.50 12.73 11.57
N GLY A 146 6.20 13.41 12.48
CA GLY A 146 7.64 13.69 12.32
C GLY A 146 8.48 12.41 12.23
N GLN A 147 8.25 11.47 13.16
CA GLN A 147 8.94 10.18 13.17
C GLN A 147 8.68 9.38 11.89
N PHE A 148 7.47 9.43 11.35
CA PHE A 148 7.12 8.79 10.08
C PHE A 148 7.92 9.37 8.92
N LEU A 149 8.09 10.69 8.85
CA LEU A 149 8.88 11.33 7.80
C LEU A 149 10.37 11.02 7.92
N ASP A 150 10.92 11.11 9.13
CA ASP A 150 12.31 10.72 9.39
C ASP A 150 12.55 9.25 9.01
N THR A 151 11.57 8.39 9.30
CA THR A 151 11.59 6.98 8.92
C THR A 151 11.64 6.80 7.40
N LEU A 152 10.79 7.51 6.65
CA LEU A 152 10.79 7.46 5.19
C LEU A 152 12.12 7.97 4.62
N GLU A 153 12.64 9.07 5.16
CA GLU A 153 13.91 9.65 4.74
C GLU A 153 15.06 8.67 4.92
N CYS A 154 15.21 8.09 6.12
CA CYS A 154 16.25 7.10 6.39
C CYS A 154 16.08 5.84 5.53
N THR A 155 14.85 5.34 5.41
CA THR A 155 14.58 4.06 4.75
C THR A 155 14.78 4.13 3.24
N LEU A 156 14.23 5.17 2.61
CA LEU A 156 14.24 5.30 1.15
C LEU A 156 15.57 5.84 0.61
N THR A 157 16.46 6.32 1.49
CA THR A 157 17.80 6.77 1.09
C THR A 157 18.82 5.63 1.11
N ASP A 158 18.83 4.76 2.13
CA ASP A 158 19.90 3.75 2.24
C ASP A 158 19.59 2.49 3.10
N ASP A 159 18.35 2.29 3.59
CA ASP A 159 18.03 1.14 4.47
C ASP A 159 17.10 0.09 3.83
N LEU A 160 17.72 -0.72 2.98
CA LEU A 160 17.10 -1.86 2.32
C LEU A 160 16.62 -2.96 3.27
N ASN A 161 17.26 -3.12 4.43
CA ASN A 161 16.86 -4.15 5.39
C ASN A 161 15.51 -3.81 6.01
N THR A 162 15.26 -2.52 6.26
CA THR A 162 13.95 -2.05 6.66
C THR A 162 12.92 -2.26 5.56
N LEU A 163 13.20 -1.93 4.30
CA LEU A 163 12.26 -2.20 3.19
C LEU A 163 11.88 -3.68 3.10
N ARG A 164 12.82 -4.59 3.36
CA ARG A 164 12.58 -6.05 3.38
C ARG A 164 11.69 -6.48 4.54
N THR A 165 11.94 -5.91 5.71
CA THR A 165 11.28 -6.33 6.96
C THR A 165 9.91 -5.69 7.12
N GLY A 166 9.73 -4.49 6.59
CA GLY A 166 8.53 -3.66 6.73
C GLY A 166 8.87 -2.32 7.40
N ILE A 167 8.59 -1.22 6.71
CA ILE A 167 8.88 0.15 7.19
C ILE A 167 8.18 0.43 8.52
N LEU A 168 6.91 0.06 8.63
CA LEU A 168 6.13 0.35 9.82
C LEU A 168 6.47 -0.62 10.94
N THR A 169 6.73 -1.89 10.64
CA THR A 169 7.16 -2.86 11.66
C THR A 169 8.53 -2.52 12.26
N SER A 170 9.46 -1.95 11.49
CA SER A 170 10.79 -1.58 11.98
C SER A 170 10.78 -0.36 12.91
N PHE A 171 9.84 0.58 12.72
CA PHE A 171 9.90 1.88 13.38
C PHE A 171 8.68 2.23 14.24
N ALA A 172 7.52 1.60 13.99
CA ALA A 172 6.35 1.72 14.84
C ALA A 172 6.29 0.56 15.83
N LYS A 173 5.68 0.81 17.00
CA LYS A 173 5.30 -0.27 17.91
C LYS A 173 4.17 -1.08 17.25
N SER A 174 4.53 -2.14 16.55
CA SER A 174 3.55 -3.04 15.93
C SER A 174 3.24 -4.24 16.79
N THR A 175 1.96 -4.56 16.94
CA THR A 175 1.49 -5.81 17.56
C THR A 175 1.35 -6.94 16.55
N ARG A 176 1.47 -6.66 15.23
CA ARG A 176 1.23 -7.60 14.13
C ARG A 176 2.30 -7.47 13.04
N LYS A 177 2.70 -8.59 12.45
CA LYS A 177 3.55 -8.57 11.25
C LYS A 177 2.68 -8.62 9.99
N PHE A 178 2.81 -7.61 9.14
CA PHE A 178 2.20 -7.60 7.81
C PHE A 178 3.26 -7.89 6.74
N HIS A 179 2.82 -8.14 5.51
CA HIS A 179 3.74 -8.22 4.39
C HIS A 179 4.37 -6.84 4.16
N SER A 180 5.69 -6.76 3.95
CA SER A 180 6.40 -5.47 3.80
C SER A 180 5.83 -4.61 2.67
N ALA A 181 5.44 -5.23 1.54
CA ALA A 181 4.76 -4.50 0.47
C ALA A 181 3.35 -3.98 0.83
N LEU A 182 2.62 -4.62 1.76
CA LEU A 182 1.38 -4.06 2.30
C LEU A 182 1.68 -2.86 3.22
N GLU A 183 2.73 -2.93 4.03
CA GLU A 183 3.17 -1.78 4.82
C GLU A 183 3.60 -0.61 3.95
N LEU A 184 4.21 -0.88 2.79
CA LEU A 184 4.54 0.14 1.80
C LEU A 184 3.28 0.81 1.22
N VAL A 185 2.24 0.02 0.93
CA VAL A 185 0.92 0.57 0.54
C VAL A 185 0.34 1.45 1.66
N ILE A 186 0.41 1.02 2.92
CA ILE A 186 -0.05 1.83 4.07
C ILE A 186 0.75 3.14 4.15
N ALA A 187 2.08 3.08 4.01
CA ALA A 187 2.94 4.26 4.04
C ALA A 187 2.64 5.24 2.90
N ILE A 188 2.35 4.74 1.69
CA ILE A 188 1.87 5.56 0.56
C ILE A 188 0.58 6.31 0.94
N GLN A 189 -0.39 5.61 1.54
CA GLN A 189 -1.67 6.22 1.92
C GLN A 189 -1.51 7.23 3.09
N PHE A 190 -0.61 6.97 4.04
CA PHE A 190 -0.25 7.94 5.06
C PHE A 190 0.39 9.20 4.46
N SER A 191 1.38 9.02 3.57
CA SER A 191 2.03 10.15 2.89
C SER A 191 1.03 10.97 2.07
N GLN A 192 0.12 10.30 1.35
CA GLN A 192 -0.94 10.97 0.59
C GLN A 192 -1.89 11.77 1.50
N PHE A 193 -2.34 11.18 2.62
CA PHE A 193 -3.18 11.89 3.59
C PHE A 193 -2.46 13.13 4.14
N LEU A 194 -1.20 12.99 4.55
CA LEU A 194 -0.44 14.13 5.07
C LEU A 194 -0.25 15.23 4.02
N TYR A 195 -0.08 14.86 2.74
CA TYR A 195 -0.01 15.79 1.62
C TYR A 195 -1.34 16.52 1.39
N ASP A 196 -2.46 15.81 1.41
CA ASP A 196 -3.79 16.39 1.21
C ASP A 196 -4.18 17.32 2.38
N PHE A 197 -3.79 16.95 3.60
CA PHE A 197 -4.08 17.70 4.82
C PHE A 197 -2.87 18.47 5.37
N THR A 198 -1.97 18.96 4.50
CA THR A 198 -0.75 19.69 4.89
C THR A 198 -0.99 20.87 5.84
N GLU A 199 -2.15 21.52 5.79
CA GLU A 199 -2.45 22.63 6.72
C GLU A 199 -2.65 22.17 8.17
N LEU A 200 -2.93 20.87 8.40
CA LEU A 200 -2.93 20.28 9.75
C LEU A 200 -1.54 20.23 10.38
N LEU A 201 -0.49 20.22 9.56
CA LEU A 201 0.90 20.02 9.99
C LEU A 201 1.54 21.29 10.58
N GLY A 202 0.87 22.45 10.46
CA GLY A 202 1.31 23.70 11.07
C GLY A 202 2.76 24.06 10.69
N LYS A 203 3.68 24.05 11.67
CA LYS A 203 5.09 24.43 11.48
C LYS A 203 5.90 23.43 10.63
N ASP A 204 5.46 22.18 10.55
CA ASP A 204 6.15 21.14 9.76
C ASP A 204 5.79 21.19 8.27
N ARG A 205 4.87 22.09 7.88
CA ARG A 205 4.39 22.29 6.50
C ARG A 205 5.53 22.52 5.51
N GLY A 206 6.56 23.28 5.88
CA GLY A 206 7.66 23.66 4.97
C GLY A 206 8.59 22.51 4.57
N ARG A 207 8.93 21.60 5.49
CA ARG A 207 9.68 20.37 5.17
C ARG A 207 8.83 19.32 4.46
N SER A 208 7.51 19.44 4.57
CA SER A 208 6.58 18.37 4.19
C SER A 208 6.38 18.25 2.68
N ILE A 209 5.95 19.29 1.97
CA ILE A 209 5.27 19.09 0.67
C ILE A 209 6.14 18.40 -0.39
N GLU A 210 7.35 18.91 -0.65
CA GLU A 210 8.26 18.33 -1.66
C GLU A 210 8.77 16.95 -1.24
N SER A 211 9.11 16.78 0.04
CA SER A 211 9.56 15.50 0.59
C SER A 211 8.47 14.44 0.51
N HIS A 212 7.20 14.78 0.76
CA HIS A 212 6.07 13.84 0.70
C HIS A 212 5.85 13.32 -0.71
N GLN A 213 5.83 14.21 -1.71
CA GLN A 213 5.69 13.79 -3.11
C GLN A 213 6.86 12.90 -3.52
N ARG A 214 8.09 13.31 -3.23
CA ARG A 214 9.29 12.52 -3.53
C ARG A 214 9.23 11.12 -2.91
N TYR A 215 8.92 11.00 -1.62
CA TYR A 215 8.85 9.70 -0.96
C TYR A 215 7.69 8.86 -1.51
N ASN A 216 6.54 9.48 -1.81
CA ASN A 216 5.40 8.79 -2.41
C ASN A 216 5.76 8.17 -3.77
N ASP A 217 6.42 8.95 -4.63
CA ASP A 217 6.88 8.49 -5.95
C ASP A 217 7.91 7.36 -5.84
N GLN A 218 8.87 7.48 -4.91
CA GLN A 218 9.85 6.42 -4.66
C GLN A 218 9.18 5.12 -4.20
N MET A 219 8.25 5.18 -3.24
CA MET A 219 7.53 4.00 -2.76
C MET A 219 6.66 3.36 -3.86
N ARG A 220 5.99 4.17 -4.69
CA ARG A 220 5.22 3.69 -5.85
C ARG A 220 6.12 3.00 -6.86
N GLU A 221 7.27 3.58 -7.14
CA GLU A 221 8.24 3.02 -8.07
C GLU A 221 8.79 1.68 -7.58
N LEU A 222 9.03 1.53 -6.27
CA LEU A 222 9.40 0.24 -5.67
C LEU A 222 8.33 -0.83 -5.91
N LEU A 223 7.05 -0.51 -5.69
CA LEU A 223 5.94 -1.45 -5.96
C LEU A 223 5.84 -1.78 -7.46
N ARG A 224 5.92 -0.78 -8.33
CA ARG A 224 5.83 -0.95 -9.78
C ARG A 224 6.94 -1.84 -10.33
N LYS A 225 8.20 -1.62 -9.89
CA LYS A 225 9.34 -2.45 -10.26
C LYS A 225 9.18 -3.88 -9.75
N ALA A 226 8.81 -4.07 -8.49
CA ALA A 226 8.56 -5.40 -7.93
C ALA A 226 7.46 -6.18 -8.69
N SER A 227 6.37 -5.50 -9.05
CA SER A 227 5.33 -6.07 -9.92
C SER A 227 5.91 -6.48 -11.29
N THR A 228 6.62 -5.55 -11.94
CA THR A 228 7.23 -5.78 -13.26
C THR A 228 8.14 -7.01 -13.25
N ASP A 229 9.05 -7.09 -12.27
CA ASP A 229 9.98 -8.20 -12.11
C ASP A 229 9.25 -9.54 -11.90
N ALA A 230 8.17 -9.54 -11.12
CA ALA A 230 7.36 -10.73 -10.88
C ALA A 230 6.68 -11.25 -12.16
N TRP A 231 6.11 -10.35 -12.97
CA TRP A 231 5.43 -10.74 -14.21
C TRP A 231 6.41 -11.19 -15.31
N PHE A 232 7.57 -10.54 -15.44
CA PHE A 232 8.58 -10.95 -16.40
C PHE A 232 9.30 -12.23 -15.97
N GLY A 233 9.62 -12.38 -14.68
CA GLY A 233 10.16 -13.64 -14.15
C GLY A 233 9.22 -14.83 -14.38
N ALA A 234 7.91 -14.62 -14.27
CA ALA A 234 6.90 -15.63 -14.57
C ALA A 234 6.83 -15.97 -16.06
N LYS A 235 7.07 -14.99 -16.94
CA LYS A 235 7.14 -15.18 -18.39
C LYS A 235 8.39 -15.95 -18.81
N ASP A 236 9.50 -15.74 -18.12
CA ASP A 236 10.79 -16.41 -18.36
C ASP A 236 10.86 -17.85 -17.82
N GLY A 237 9.75 -18.38 -17.30
CA GLY A 237 9.66 -19.77 -16.82
C GLY A 237 10.39 -20.02 -15.51
N LEU A 238 10.68 -18.99 -14.71
CA LEU A 238 11.28 -19.18 -13.40
C LEU A 238 10.33 -19.95 -12.47
N THR A 239 10.89 -20.82 -11.64
CA THR A 239 10.16 -21.41 -10.52
C THR A 239 9.93 -20.37 -9.41
N VAL A 240 8.91 -20.57 -8.57
CA VAL A 240 8.60 -19.69 -7.42
C VAL A 240 9.81 -19.56 -6.49
N GLU A 241 10.56 -20.64 -6.29
CA GLU A 241 11.77 -20.69 -5.48
C GLU A 241 12.91 -19.86 -6.10
N GLN A 242 13.06 -19.89 -7.43
CA GLN A 242 14.03 -19.05 -8.14
C GLN A 242 13.63 -17.58 -8.10
N HIS A 243 12.33 -17.27 -8.20
CA HIS A 243 11.84 -15.91 -8.06
C HIS A 243 12.07 -15.37 -6.65
N ARG A 244 11.68 -16.11 -5.60
CA ARG A 244 11.92 -15.71 -4.20
C ARG A 244 13.40 -15.52 -3.88
N ARG A 245 14.28 -16.33 -4.49
CA ARG A 245 15.74 -16.13 -4.39
C ARG A 245 16.19 -14.88 -5.13
N ARG A 246 15.62 -14.58 -6.31
CA ARG A 246 15.88 -13.35 -7.05
C ARG A 246 15.34 -12.11 -6.34
N GLU A 247 14.13 -12.09 -5.79
CA GLU A 247 13.64 -10.94 -4.99
C GLU A 247 14.54 -10.64 -3.79
N LYS A 248 15.02 -11.69 -3.12
CA LYS A 248 16.01 -11.55 -2.04
C LYS A 248 17.33 -10.94 -2.52
N ASN A 249 17.68 -11.06 -3.80
CA ASN A 249 18.91 -10.58 -4.43
C ASN A 249 18.73 -9.31 -5.28
N ALA A 250 17.54 -9.03 -5.80
CA ALA A 250 17.20 -7.84 -6.59
C ALA A 250 17.35 -6.59 -5.72
N ILE A 251 16.99 -6.70 -4.45
CA ILE A 251 17.24 -5.69 -3.42
C ILE A 251 18.75 -5.40 -3.26
N ILE A 252 19.64 -6.37 -3.50
CA ILE A 252 21.11 -6.16 -3.51
C ILE A 252 21.55 -5.41 -4.78
N LEU A 253 20.90 -5.65 -5.92
CA LEU A 253 21.22 -5.01 -7.20
C LEU A 253 20.80 -3.53 -7.29
N PHE A 254 19.78 -3.09 -6.55
CA PHE A 254 19.41 -1.67 -6.47
C PHE A 254 20.56 -0.79 -5.97
N ASN A 255 21.40 -1.30 -5.06
CA ASN A 255 22.59 -0.58 -4.59
C ASN A 255 23.71 -0.47 -5.62
N SER A 256 23.88 -1.45 -6.53
CA SER A 256 24.96 -1.40 -7.53
C SER A 256 24.67 -0.47 -8.71
N VAL A 257 23.40 -0.21 -9.02
CA VAL A 257 23.03 0.68 -10.13
C VAL A 257 23.05 2.16 -9.70
N GLU A 258 22.69 2.48 -8.46
CA GLU A 258 22.74 3.87 -7.96
C GLU A 258 24.12 4.29 -7.42
N SER A 259 24.97 3.35 -6.98
CA SER A 259 26.39 3.63 -6.67
C SER A 259 27.29 3.79 -7.90
N GLY A 260 26.75 3.55 -9.11
CA GLY A 260 27.44 3.69 -10.38
C GLY A 260 27.50 5.13 -10.93
N LYS A 261 27.87 6.13 -10.12
CA LYS A 261 28.35 7.42 -10.66
C LYS A 261 29.82 7.28 -11.07
N VAL A 262 30.02 7.10 -12.37
CA VAL A 262 31.20 7.42 -13.20
C VAL A 262 32.53 7.48 -12.42
N SER A 263 33.22 6.35 -12.32
CA SER A 263 34.68 6.37 -12.28
C SER A 263 35.18 6.52 -13.71
N SER A 264 35.42 7.77 -14.13
CA SER A 264 36.27 8.02 -15.29
C SER A 264 37.66 7.46 -14.97
N SER A 265 38.04 6.37 -15.63
CA SER A 265 39.41 5.86 -15.63
C SER A 265 40.36 6.97 -16.12
N PRO A 266 41.51 7.21 -15.46
CA PRO A 266 42.53 8.08 -16.04
C PRO A 266 43.14 7.36 -17.24
N GLY A 267 43.08 8.03 -18.39
CA GLY A 267 43.76 7.61 -19.60
C GLY A 267 45.26 7.47 -19.36
N SER A 268 45.79 6.37 -19.91
CA SER A 268 47.17 6.13 -20.30
C SER A 268 48.00 7.39 -20.55
N ASN A 269 48.99 7.65 -19.69
CA ASN A 269 50.13 8.49 -20.03
C ASN A 269 51.10 7.66 -20.88
N VAL A 270 51.08 7.91 -22.19
CA VAL A 270 52.14 7.49 -23.10
C VAL A 270 53.29 8.48 -22.96
N GLN A 271 54.43 7.93 -22.59
CA GLN A 271 55.73 8.58 -22.52
C GLN A 271 56.23 8.84 -23.94
N ALA A 272 56.60 10.08 -24.25
CA ALA A 272 57.36 10.44 -25.45
C ALA A 272 58.56 11.29 -25.01
N ASP A 273 59.75 10.73 -25.21
CA ASP A 273 61.05 11.40 -25.16
C ASP A 273 61.09 12.61 -26.09
N TRP A 274 61.72 13.69 -25.63
CA TRP A 274 62.70 14.42 -26.43
C TRP A 274 63.83 14.91 -25.51
N THR A 275 65.04 14.67 -25.99
CA THR A 275 66.35 15.21 -25.60
C THR A 275 66.37 16.58 -24.93
#